data_AF-S4MD48-F1
#
_entry.id   AF-S4MD48-F1
#
_cell.length_a   1.000
_cell.length_b   1.000
_cell.length_c   1.000
_cell.angle_alpha   90.00
_cell.angle_beta   90.00
_cell.angle_gamma   90.00
#
_symmetry.space_group_name_H-M   'P 1'
#
loop_
_entity.id
_entity.type
_entity.pdbx_description
1 polymer ?
#
loop_
_entity_poly.entity_id
_entity_poly.type
_entity_poly.pdbx_seq_one_letter_code
_entity_poly.pdbx_strand_id
1 'polypeptide(L)'
;MERLKHVVVVIPGIGGSVLQPPEGAAHWDEHRRRLIAAATRPGRLSLDARPDLTPVDLLSDIRLIGPFVLPGYDGLVRQIRRSFADVRVDVSRPDRTPDPRADLVLFPYDFRKGIVPAAHRLAADMDARLRGLSPAARRRRVIIVAHSMGGLVARYWLGPLGGAADCAALLTLGTPHRGAPKALDYLVNGVRVSRKQFAGLTRVLRGWPSMYDLLPRYPAVQRADDGATLYPHELDGGLLAVAEAKAAYQRHVDIETAWQDLSPEDRPEVIPAYARGHATPSRAVLSLREERHVLSVTKDAPLWLPNPEWHGDGSVPAISAVPLELDEKRGTWRGQPERHLALASCAAVVDVLTAYAGASLSSVRGEEPDRPWLGLDLDESVLAGEPVRVGITLRGAQAEAETQVHVRAVAAQGRPQRVTPWVRGISLDSSGGSWVAEIAEPLDAGLYTVEVTATGVPGVGRLRTTDELGVVDVLAEAGTEEGRN
;
A
#
# COMPACT_ATOMS: atom_id res chain seq x y z
N MET A 1 -2.43 3.82 22.61
CA MET A 1 -2.09 3.20 21.31
C MET A 1 -3.31 2.46 20.82
N GLU A 2 -3.64 2.60 19.56
CA GLU A 2 -4.74 1.86 18.94
C GLU A 2 -4.41 0.37 18.84
N ARG A 3 -5.44 -0.49 18.74
CA ARG A 3 -5.27 -1.91 18.47
C ARG A 3 -5.44 -2.18 16.99
N LEU A 4 -4.78 -3.24 16.49
CA LEU A 4 -5.04 -3.72 15.14
C LEU A 4 -6.49 -4.20 15.03
N LYS A 5 -7.21 -3.73 13.99
CA LYS A 5 -8.59 -4.13 13.69
C LYS A 5 -8.67 -5.37 12.78
N HIS A 6 -7.60 -5.65 12.05
CA HIS A 6 -7.49 -6.70 11.04
C HIS A 6 -6.42 -7.71 11.45
N VAL A 7 -6.51 -8.92 10.91
CA VAL A 7 -5.40 -9.89 10.99
C VAL A 7 -4.34 -9.47 9.97
N VAL A 8 -3.19 -9.04 10.45
CA VAL A 8 -2.06 -8.62 9.61
C VAL A 8 -1.19 -9.84 9.31
N VAL A 9 -0.98 -10.17 8.05
CA VAL A 9 -0.17 -11.32 7.63
C VAL A 9 1.11 -10.83 6.96
N VAL A 10 2.26 -11.18 7.53
CA VAL A 10 3.58 -10.85 6.97
C VAL A 10 4.10 -12.02 6.16
N ILE A 11 4.31 -11.81 4.86
CA ILE A 11 4.81 -12.81 3.93
C ILE A 11 6.22 -12.42 3.46
N PRO A 12 7.24 -13.25 3.71
CA PRO A 12 8.61 -12.90 3.39
C PRO A 12 8.94 -13.06 1.89
N GLY A 13 10.09 -12.52 1.51
CA GLY A 13 10.69 -12.75 0.20
C GLY A 13 11.43 -14.09 0.13
N ILE A 14 12.02 -14.37 -1.04
CA ILE A 14 12.89 -15.53 -1.22
C ILE A 14 14.04 -15.51 -0.20
N GLY A 15 14.25 -16.63 0.49
CA GLY A 15 15.25 -16.74 1.55
C GLY A 15 14.84 -16.15 2.91
N GLY A 16 13.67 -15.50 3.04
CA GLY A 16 13.25 -14.85 4.29
C GLY A 16 12.65 -15.78 5.35
N SER A 17 12.64 -17.10 5.12
CA SER A 17 12.12 -18.11 6.06
C SER A 17 13.24 -19.00 6.60
N VAL A 18 13.12 -19.39 7.86
CA VAL A 18 13.92 -20.43 8.50
C VAL A 18 13.33 -21.79 8.09
N LEU A 19 14.13 -22.59 7.39
CA LEU A 19 13.78 -23.95 6.98
C LEU A 19 14.52 -24.96 7.87
N GLN A 20 13.81 -25.97 8.35
CA GLN A 20 14.34 -27.02 9.20
C GLN A 20 14.04 -28.41 8.64
N PRO A 21 14.90 -29.40 8.88
CA PRO A 21 14.55 -30.82 8.73
C PRO A 21 13.30 -31.18 9.55
N PRO A 22 12.55 -32.24 9.16
CA PRO A 22 11.56 -32.85 10.05
C PRO A 22 12.19 -33.31 11.37
N GLU A 23 11.42 -33.24 12.47
CA GLU A 23 11.85 -33.79 13.77
C GLU A 23 12.17 -35.28 13.67
N GLY A 24 13.27 -35.73 14.31
CA GLY A 24 13.76 -37.11 14.26
C GLY A 24 14.87 -37.37 13.22
N ALA A 25 15.24 -36.39 12.39
CA ALA A 25 16.44 -36.47 11.56
C ALA A 25 17.70 -36.37 12.43
N ALA A 26 18.14 -37.50 13.00
CA ALA A 26 19.36 -37.61 13.79
C ALA A 26 20.58 -36.99 13.07
N HIS A 27 21.47 -36.36 13.86
CA HIS A 27 22.74 -35.69 13.51
C HIS A 27 22.76 -34.15 13.39
N TRP A 28 21.89 -33.40 14.08
CA TRP A 28 22.11 -31.96 14.26
C TRP A 28 22.35 -31.59 15.72
N ASP A 29 23.57 -31.12 16.02
CA ASP A 29 23.98 -30.62 17.34
C ASP A 29 22.96 -29.61 17.88
N GLU A 30 22.38 -29.99 19.01
CA GLU A 30 21.20 -29.41 19.66
C GLU A 30 21.40 -27.99 20.23
N HIS A 31 22.58 -27.38 20.07
CA HIS A 31 22.84 -26.04 20.58
C HIS A 31 23.62 -25.09 19.64
N ARG A 32 23.89 -25.49 18.39
CA ARG A 32 24.62 -24.62 17.43
C ARG A 32 23.77 -24.21 16.23
N ARG A 33 23.07 -23.09 16.41
CA ARG A 33 22.74 -22.09 15.37
C ARG A 33 22.03 -22.63 14.11
N ARG A 34 20.70 -22.56 14.20
CA ARG A 34 19.74 -22.43 13.09
C ARG A 34 20.38 -21.71 11.88
N LEU A 35 20.63 -22.45 10.81
CA LEU A 35 21.02 -21.99 9.46
C LEU A 35 22.36 -21.26 9.19
N ILE A 36 23.32 -21.14 10.13
CA ILE A 36 24.69 -20.69 9.74
C ILE A 36 25.35 -21.69 8.78
N ALA A 37 24.93 -22.94 8.83
CA ALA A 37 25.56 -24.04 8.14
C ALA A 37 25.09 -24.24 6.68
N ALA A 38 24.23 -23.35 6.14
CA ALA A 38 23.89 -23.28 4.71
C ALA A 38 24.94 -22.50 3.91
N ALA A 39 25.65 -21.56 4.54
CA ALA A 39 26.70 -20.74 3.90
C ALA A 39 27.92 -21.56 3.45
N THR A 40 28.16 -22.72 4.08
CA THR A 40 29.33 -23.58 3.83
C THR A 40 29.00 -24.84 3.03
N ARG A 41 27.71 -25.17 2.80
CA ARG A 41 27.27 -26.39 2.06
C ARG A 41 25.97 -26.12 1.28
N PRO A 42 26.05 -25.63 0.03
CA PRO A 42 24.88 -25.28 -0.78
C PRO A 42 23.86 -26.42 -0.95
N GLY A 43 24.33 -27.67 -1.02
CA GLY A 43 23.48 -28.86 -1.18
C GLY A 43 22.43 -29.05 -0.07
N ARG A 44 22.56 -28.39 1.08
CA ARG A 44 21.54 -28.43 2.15
C ARG A 44 20.24 -27.73 1.79
N LEU A 45 20.24 -26.87 0.78
CA LEU A 45 19.05 -26.23 0.25
C LEU A 45 18.62 -26.80 -1.11
N SER A 46 19.30 -27.84 -1.63
CA SER A 46 18.84 -28.55 -2.83
C SER A 46 17.50 -29.22 -2.55
N LEU A 47 16.56 -29.11 -3.49
CA LEU A 47 15.29 -29.83 -3.42
C LEU A 47 15.50 -31.34 -3.65
N ASP A 48 16.43 -31.73 -4.53
CA ASP A 48 16.76 -33.15 -4.76
C ASP A 48 17.31 -33.81 -3.50
N ALA A 49 18.20 -33.11 -2.79
CA ALA A 49 18.80 -33.65 -1.57
C ALA A 49 17.86 -33.55 -0.36
N ARG A 50 17.07 -32.47 -0.26
CA ARG A 50 16.25 -32.11 0.90
C ARG A 50 14.86 -31.60 0.47
N PRO A 51 13.99 -32.47 -0.07
CA PRO A 51 12.66 -32.08 -0.53
C PRO A 51 11.68 -31.74 0.60
N ASP A 52 12.03 -32.12 1.83
CA ASP A 52 11.16 -32.26 3.00
C ASP A 52 11.35 -31.17 4.07
N LEU A 53 12.14 -30.12 3.81
CA LEU A 53 12.32 -29.07 4.80
C LEU A 53 11.00 -28.35 5.11
N THR A 54 10.79 -28.11 6.39
CA THR A 54 9.62 -27.44 6.95
C THR A 54 9.97 -25.98 7.29
N PRO A 55 9.13 -25.01 6.89
CA PRO A 55 9.31 -23.63 7.31
C PRO A 55 8.77 -23.42 8.73
N VAL A 56 9.59 -22.85 9.61
CA VAL A 56 9.26 -22.77 11.05
C VAL A 56 9.24 -21.35 11.61
N ASP A 57 9.88 -20.39 10.94
CA ASP A 57 9.94 -19.00 11.38
C ASP A 57 10.40 -18.07 10.26
N LEU A 58 10.23 -16.75 10.43
CA LEU A 58 10.88 -15.75 9.59
C LEU A 58 12.34 -15.58 10.01
N LEU A 59 13.20 -15.13 9.09
CA LEU A 59 14.54 -14.69 9.47
C LEU A 59 14.46 -13.44 10.35
N SER A 60 15.06 -13.50 11.54
CA SER A 60 14.96 -12.44 12.54
C SER A 60 15.75 -11.18 12.15
N ASP A 61 17.06 -11.31 11.92
CA ASP A 61 17.90 -10.21 11.44
C ASP A 61 18.55 -10.52 10.10
N ILE A 62 19.17 -9.49 9.52
CA ILE A 62 19.94 -9.61 8.29
C ILE A 62 21.00 -10.70 8.46
N ARG A 63 21.09 -11.60 7.49
CA ARG A 63 22.06 -12.69 7.47
C ARG A 63 22.85 -12.71 6.17
N LEU A 64 24.15 -12.97 6.28
CA LEU A 64 25.00 -13.35 5.16
C LEU A 64 24.99 -14.88 5.05
N ILE A 65 24.43 -15.43 3.97
CA ILE A 65 24.44 -16.86 3.66
C ILE A 65 25.11 -17.08 2.30
N GLY A 66 26.36 -17.55 2.34
CA GLY A 66 27.20 -17.62 1.14
C GLY A 66 27.42 -16.21 0.55
N PRO A 67 27.16 -15.99 -0.76
CA PRO A 67 27.24 -14.66 -1.37
C PRO A 67 25.97 -13.81 -1.18
N PHE A 68 24.92 -14.32 -0.52
CA PHE A 68 23.64 -13.60 -0.40
C PHE A 68 23.50 -12.91 0.95
N VAL A 69 23.01 -11.66 0.90
CA VAL A 69 22.51 -10.94 2.07
C VAL A 69 20.99 -11.06 2.06
N LEU A 70 20.42 -11.64 3.11
CA LEU A 70 18.99 -11.88 3.26
C LEU A 70 18.37 -10.89 4.25
N PRO A 71 17.11 -10.47 4.05
CA PRO A 71 16.44 -9.53 4.95
C PRO A 71 16.09 -10.18 6.29
N GLY A 72 16.05 -9.35 7.33
CA GLY A 72 15.50 -9.72 8.63
C GLY A 72 14.17 -9.03 8.89
N TYR A 73 13.24 -9.70 9.55
CA TYR A 73 11.87 -9.25 9.77
C TYR A 73 11.61 -8.72 11.18
N ASP A 74 12.54 -8.88 12.14
CA ASP A 74 12.37 -8.37 13.49
C ASP A 74 12.22 -6.84 13.51
N GLY A 75 12.87 -6.14 12.58
CA GLY A 75 12.72 -4.69 12.43
C GLY A 75 11.26 -4.30 12.23
N LEU A 76 10.61 -4.95 11.25
CA LEU A 76 9.20 -4.75 10.95
C LEU A 76 8.30 -5.14 12.12
N VAL A 77 8.52 -6.33 12.70
CA VAL A 77 7.71 -6.81 13.84
C VAL A 77 7.83 -5.87 15.03
N ARG A 78 9.03 -5.37 15.34
CA ARG A 78 9.24 -4.37 16.40
C ARG A 78 8.55 -3.04 16.09
N GLN A 79 8.58 -2.57 14.85
CA GLN A 79 7.86 -1.35 14.45
C GLN A 79 6.35 -1.51 14.71
N ILE A 80 5.73 -2.59 14.23
CA ILE A 80 4.30 -2.86 14.44
C ILE A 80 3.97 -2.94 15.93
N ARG A 81 4.74 -3.72 16.71
CA ARG A 81 4.49 -3.87 18.16
C ARG A 81 4.70 -2.58 18.97
N ARG A 82 5.48 -1.63 18.45
CA ARG A 82 5.65 -0.30 19.07
C ARG A 82 4.53 0.68 18.71
N SER A 83 3.88 0.49 17.57
CA SER A 83 2.81 1.38 17.09
C SER A 83 1.42 0.97 17.56
N PHE A 84 1.20 -0.32 17.84
CA PHE A 84 -0.12 -0.85 18.23
C PHE A 84 -0.11 -1.54 19.61
N ALA A 85 -1.19 -1.39 20.35
CA ALA A 85 -1.36 -2.01 21.67
C ALA A 85 -1.69 -3.50 21.56
N ASP A 86 -1.23 -4.29 22.54
CA ASP A 86 -1.61 -5.70 22.77
C ASP A 86 -1.44 -6.66 21.57
N VAL A 87 -0.54 -6.35 20.62
CA VAL A 87 -0.35 -7.16 19.40
C VAL A 87 0.01 -8.61 19.72
N ARG A 88 -0.92 -9.52 19.46
CA ARG A 88 -0.72 -10.97 19.57
C ARG A 88 -0.11 -11.51 18.29
N VAL A 89 1.12 -12.01 18.41
CA VAL A 89 1.87 -12.57 17.29
C VAL A 89 1.73 -14.09 17.26
N ASP A 90 1.45 -14.63 16.08
CA ASP A 90 1.52 -16.07 15.81
C ASP A 90 2.39 -16.36 14.58
N VAL A 91 3.11 -17.47 14.61
CA VAL A 91 3.92 -17.95 13.48
C VAL A 91 3.20 -19.12 12.84
N SER A 92 2.82 -19.00 11.57
CA SER A 92 2.19 -20.08 10.81
C SER A 92 3.19 -21.20 10.58
N ARG A 93 2.86 -22.40 11.08
CA ARG A 93 3.68 -23.61 10.89
C ARG A 93 2.82 -24.77 10.40
N PRO A 94 3.35 -25.65 9.54
CA PRO A 94 2.60 -26.80 9.03
C PRO A 94 2.16 -27.81 10.10
N ASP A 95 2.91 -27.90 11.20
CA ASP A 95 2.76 -28.89 12.28
C ASP A 95 1.98 -28.37 13.49
N ARG A 96 1.48 -27.13 13.43
CA ARG A 96 0.82 -26.46 14.55
C ARG A 96 -0.53 -25.88 14.14
N THR A 97 -1.54 -26.08 14.97
CA THR A 97 -2.85 -25.44 14.78
C THR A 97 -2.71 -23.91 14.86
N PRO A 98 -3.19 -23.16 13.84
CA PRO A 98 -3.14 -21.70 13.86
C PRO A 98 -3.91 -21.09 15.03
N ASP A 99 -3.39 -20.00 15.59
CA ASP A 99 -4.08 -19.24 16.62
C ASP A 99 -5.09 -18.26 15.99
N PRO A 100 -6.41 -18.48 16.12
CA PRO A 100 -7.42 -17.63 15.48
C PRO A 100 -7.51 -16.24 16.12
N ARG A 101 -6.88 -16.03 17.28
CA ARG A 101 -6.87 -14.75 18.01
C ARG A 101 -5.66 -13.88 17.67
N ALA A 102 -4.78 -14.31 16.76
CA ALA A 102 -3.59 -13.56 16.40
C ALA A 102 -3.94 -12.28 15.63
N ASP A 103 -3.32 -11.17 16.02
CA ASP A 103 -3.41 -9.89 15.31
C ASP A 103 -2.33 -9.77 14.23
N LEU A 104 -1.17 -10.38 14.47
CA LEU A 104 -0.03 -10.41 13.54
C LEU A 104 0.40 -11.85 13.28
N VAL A 105 0.27 -12.29 12.04
CA VAL A 105 0.68 -13.63 11.58
C VAL A 105 1.97 -13.52 10.78
N LEU A 106 3.01 -14.21 11.24
CA LEU A 106 4.24 -14.38 10.47
C LEU A 106 4.12 -15.65 9.64
N PHE A 107 4.24 -15.55 8.32
CA PHE A 107 3.98 -16.65 7.39
C PHE A 107 5.27 -17.15 6.71
N PRO A 108 6.12 -17.93 7.39
CA PRO A 108 7.33 -18.49 6.78
C PRO A 108 6.98 -19.63 5.84
N TYR A 109 7.45 -19.67 4.59
CA TYR A 109 7.17 -20.74 3.64
C TYR A 109 8.45 -21.35 3.07
N ASP A 110 8.36 -22.54 2.47
CA ASP A 110 9.47 -23.13 1.72
C ASP A 110 9.64 -22.39 0.40
N PHE A 111 10.43 -21.32 0.43
CA PHE A 111 10.66 -20.44 -0.70
C PHE A 111 11.29 -21.12 -1.90
N ARG A 112 11.85 -22.33 -1.77
CA ARG A 112 12.47 -23.07 -2.87
C ARG A 112 11.41 -23.61 -3.84
N LYS A 113 10.24 -23.97 -3.32
CA LYS A 113 9.16 -24.66 -4.05
C LYS A 113 8.30 -23.74 -4.93
N GLY A 114 8.49 -22.42 -4.85
CA GLY A 114 7.81 -21.44 -5.69
C GLY A 114 6.49 -20.92 -5.12
N ILE A 115 5.78 -20.14 -5.95
CA ILE A 115 4.60 -19.35 -5.57
C ILE A 115 3.41 -20.24 -5.21
N VAL A 116 3.10 -21.23 -6.05
CA VAL A 116 1.84 -22.00 -5.96
C VAL A 116 1.74 -22.82 -4.67
N PRO A 117 2.75 -23.63 -4.28
CA PRO A 117 2.68 -24.36 -3.01
C PRO A 117 2.60 -23.42 -1.79
N ALA A 118 3.29 -22.28 -1.84
CA ALA A 118 3.24 -21.28 -0.77
C ALA A 118 1.85 -20.64 -0.66
N ALA A 119 1.20 -20.34 -1.79
CA ALA A 119 -0.13 -19.73 -1.82
C ALA A 119 -1.23 -20.71 -1.36
N HIS A 120 -1.16 -21.99 -1.74
CA HIS A 120 -2.08 -23.00 -1.20
C HIS A 120 -1.95 -23.16 0.31
N ARG A 121 -0.72 -23.13 0.83
CA ARG A 121 -0.51 -23.15 2.28
C ARG A 121 -1.04 -21.88 2.95
N LEU A 122 -0.94 -20.73 2.30
CA LEU A 122 -1.48 -19.47 2.80
C LEU A 122 -3.00 -19.54 2.88
N ALA A 123 -3.64 -20.03 1.82
CA ALA A 123 -5.09 -20.27 1.78
C ALA A 123 -5.52 -21.17 2.95
N ALA A 124 -4.85 -22.31 3.15
CA ALA A 124 -5.16 -23.23 4.23
C ALA A 124 -4.98 -22.62 5.64
N ASP A 125 -3.92 -21.84 5.86
CA ASP A 125 -3.69 -21.15 7.14
C ASP A 125 -4.76 -20.08 7.40
N MET A 126 -5.11 -19.28 6.39
CA MET A 126 -6.16 -18.26 6.48
C MET A 126 -7.53 -18.88 6.71
N ASP A 127 -7.88 -19.94 5.96
CA ASP A 127 -9.11 -20.68 6.16
C ASP A 127 -9.22 -21.24 7.58
N ALA A 128 -8.12 -21.76 8.14
CA ALA A 128 -8.10 -22.27 9.50
C ALA A 128 -8.30 -21.16 10.55
N ARG A 129 -7.68 -19.99 10.38
CA ARG A 129 -7.81 -18.85 11.32
C ARG A 129 -9.18 -18.20 11.28
N LEU A 130 -9.79 -18.15 10.10
CA LEU A 130 -11.09 -17.52 9.89
C LEU A 130 -12.25 -18.52 10.07
N ARG A 131 -11.95 -19.79 10.32
CA ARG A 131 -12.91 -20.87 10.58
C ARG A 131 -13.72 -20.56 11.83
N GLY A 132 -14.97 -20.18 11.66
CA GLY A 132 -15.90 -19.85 12.75
C GLY A 132 -16.35 -18.40 12.76
N LEU A 133 -15.79 -17.53 11.91
CA LEU A 133 -16.37 -16.23 11.64
C LEU A 133 -17.59 -16.38 10.72
N SER A 134 -18.62 -15.55 10.94
CA SER A 134 -19.70 -15.41 9.96
C SER A 134 -19.15 -14.81 8.65
N PRO A 135 -19.82 -15.01 7.50
CA PRO A 135 -19.38 -14.42 6.23
C PRO A 135 -19.15 -12.91 6.32
N ALA A 136 -20.03 -12.19 7.03
CA ALA A 136 -19.90 -10.74 7.24
C ALA A 136 -18.67 -10.37 8.09
N ALA A 137 -18.36 -11.15 9.14
CA ALA A 137 -17.20 -10.90 10.00
C ALA A 137 -15.86 -11.34 9.37
N ARG A 138 -15.92 -12.30 8.44
CA ARG A 138 -14.78 -12.82 7.68
C ARG A 138 -14.37 -11.89 6.54
N ARG A 139 -15.35 -11.25 5.89
CA ARG A 139 -15.12 -10.37 4.76
C ARG A 139 -14.17 -9.22 5.14
N ARG A 140 -13.17 -8.95 4.30
CA ARG A 140 -12.14 -7.92 4.53
C ARG A 140 -11.43 -8.04 5.89
N ARG A 141 -11.33 -9.23 6.49
CA ARG A 141 -10.71 -9.42 7.81
C ARG A 141 -9.18 -9.34 7.80
N VAL A 142 -8.56 -9.54 6.64
CA VAL A 142 -7.10 -9.72 6.50
C VAL A 142 -6.44 -8.50 5.84
N ILE A 143 -5.27 -8.09 6.35
CA ILE A 143 -4.35 -7.20 5.65
C ILE A 143 -3.05 -7.95 5.41
N ILE A 144 -2.54 -7.94 4.19
CA ILE A 144 -1.29 -8.60 3.85
C ILE A 144 -0.17 -7.58 3.72
N VAL A 145 0.96 -7.84 4.36
CA VAL A 145 2.24 -7.15 4.16
C VAL A 145 3.22 -8.14 3.53
N ALA A 146 3.51 -7.97 2.25
CA ALA A 146 4.23 -8.95 1.46
C ALA A 146 5.52 -8.38 0.87
N HIS A 147 6.67 -8.95 1.23
CA HIS A 147 7.97 -8.51 0.76
C HIS A 147 8.46 -9.33 -0.45
N SER A 148 8.95 -8.65 -1.49
CA SER A 148 9.60 -9.26 -2.66
C SER A 148 8.72 -10.38 -3.26
N MET A 149 9.23 -11.59 -3.44
CA MET A 149 8.46 -12.74 -3.95
C MET A 149 7.18 -13.05 -3.15
N GLY A 150 7.13 -12.69 -1.86
CA GLY A 150 5.93 -12.86 -1.03
C GLY A 150 4.71 -12.14 -1.58
N GLY A 151 4.90 -11.03 -2.32
CA GLY A 151 3.78 -10.33 -2.97
C GLY A 151 3.15 -11.14 -4.09
N LEU A 152 3.93 -11.99 -4.79
CA LEU A 152 3.41 -12.91 -5.79
C LEU A 152 2.63 -14.07 -5.14
N VAL A 153 3.11 -14.57 -4.00
CA VAL A 153 2.40 -15.56 -3.17
C VAL A 153 1.04 -15.01 -2.73
N ALA A 154 1.02 -13.78 -2.20
CA ALA A 154 -0.20 -13.10 -1.80
C ALA A 154 -1.17 -12.95 -2.98
N ARG A 155 -0.68 -12.48 -4.13
CA ARG A 155 -1.52 -12.28 -5.32
C ARG A 155 -2.09 -13.57 -5.87
N TYR A 156 -1.33 -14.66 -5.83
CA TYR A 156 -1.82 -15.98 -6.25
C TYR A 156 -2.92 -16.49 -5.31
N TRP A 157 -2.80 -16.26 -4.00
CA TRP A 157 -3.88 -16.57 -3.07
C TRP A 157 -5.13 -15.72 -3.34
N LEU A 158 -4.97 -14.41 -3.49
CA LEU A 158 -6.09 -13.48 -3.63
C LEU A 158 -6.88 -13.66 -4.93
N GLY A 159 -6.19 -13.84 -6.06
CA GLY A 159 -6.84 -14.04 -7.36
C GLY A 159 -7.13 -15.52 -7.62
N PRO A 160 -6.15 -16.30 -8.12
CA PRO A 160 -6.36 -17.71 -8.51
C PRO A 160 -7.01 -18.62 -7.47
N LEU A 161 -6.74 -18.42 -6.17
CA LEU A 161 -7.30 -19.25 -5.09
C LEU A 161 -8.53 -18.63 -4.40
N GLY A 162 -9.02 -17.46 -4.86
CA GLY A 162 -10.26 -16.86 -4.37
C GLY A 162 -10.18 -16.19 -2.99
N GLY A 163 -8.99 -15.81 -2.51
CA GLY A 163 -8.80 -15.14 -1.22
C GLY A 163 -9.21 -13.67 -1.17
N ALA A 164 -9.59 -13.05 -2.30
CA ALA A 164 -9.82 -11.61 -2.40
C ALA A 164 -10.86 -11.05 -1.41
N ALA A 165 -12.02 -11.72 -1.28
CA ALA A 165 -13.12 -11.25 -0.43
C ALA A 165 -12.75 -11.16 1.06
N ASP A 166 -11.79 -11.96 1.52
CA ASP A 166 -11.31 -11.97 2.91
C ASP A 166 -10.28 -10.86 3.18
N CYS A 167 -9.77 -10.22 2.13
CA CYS A 167 -8.65 -9.28 2.22
C CYS A 167 -9.12 -7.83 2.08
N ALA A 168 -8.84 -7.00 3.09
CA ALA A 168 -9.04 -5.56 3.03
C ALA A 168 -7.99 -4.90 2.12
N ALA A 169 -6.72 -5.23 2.34
CA ALA A 169 -5.60 -4.58 1.67
C ALA A 169 -4.39 -5.51 1.49
N LEU A 170 -3.66 -5.29 0.40
CA LEU A 170 -2.36 -5.87 0.08
C LEU A 170 -1.30 -4.75 -0.02
N LEU A 171 -0.38 -4.71 0.93
CA LEU A 171 0.88 -3.98 0.82
C LEU A 171 1.95 -4.85 0.20
N THR A 172 2.46 -4.44 -0.95
CA THR A 172 3.64 -5.07 -1.55
C THR A 172 4.88 -4.23 -1.32
N LEU A 173 5.97 -4.85 -0.87
CA LEU A 173 7.23 -4.17 -0.58
C LEU A 173 8.28 -4.67 -1.60
N GLY A 174 8.59 -3.86 -2.61
CA GLY A 174 9.56 -4.21 -3.66
C GLY A 174 9.23 -5.51 -4.40
N THR A 175 7.94 -5.81 -4.60
CA THR A 175 7.51 -7.06 -5.25
C THR A 175 7.80 -7.02 -6.75
N PRO A 176 8.47 -8.03 -7.33
CA PRO A 176 8.71 -8.12 -8.77
C PRO A 176 7.46 -8.64 -9.51
N HIS A 177 6.42 -7.83 -9.62
CA HIS A 177 5.16 -8.18 -10.29
C HIS A 177 5.35 -8.65 -11.73
N ARG A 178 6.40 -8.15 -12.39
CA ARG A 178 6.79 -8.53 -13.76
C ARG A 178 8.13 -9.27 -13.83
N GLY A 179 8.62 -9.80 -12.71
CA GLY A 179 9.91 -10.50 -12.61
C GLY A 179 11.12 -9.54 -12.53
N ALA A 180 12.32 -10.11 -12.43
CA ALA A 180 13.56 -9.34 -12.28
C ALA A 180 14.72 -9.97 -13.11
N PRO A 181 15.44 -9.19 -13.94
CA PRO A 181 16.57 -9.70 -14.73
C PRO A 181 17.70 -10.33 -13.89
N LYS A 182 17.78 -9.99 -12.60
CA LYS A 182 18.69 -10.64 -11.66
C LYS A 182 18.43 -12.16 -11.52
N ALA A 183 17.18 -12.61 -11.59
CA ALA A 183 16.87 -14.05 -11.57
C ALA A 183 17.36 -14.73 -12.84
N LEU A 184 17.19 -14.07 -14.00
CA LEU A 184 17.70 -14.54 -15.27
C LEU A 184 19.24 -14.65 -15.26
N ASP A 185 19.94 -13.67 -14.70
CA ASP A 185 21.40 -13.70 -14.54
C ASP A 185 21.85 -14.92 -13.70
N TYR A 186 21.20 -15.19 -12.57
CA TYR A 186 21.53 -16.35 -11.75
C TYR A 186 21.24 -17.69 -12.43
N LEU A 187 20.18 -17.78 -13.24
CA LEU A 187 19.84 -19.00 -13.95
C LEU A 187 20.79 -19.25 -15.13
N VAL A 188 21.13 -18.22 -15.91
CA VAL A 188 21.93 -18.35 -17.13
C VAL A 188 23.43 -18.27 -16.82
N ASN A 189 23.88 -17.19 -16.18
CA ASN A 189 25.30 -16.90 -15.92
C ASN A 189 25.82 -17.49 -14.59
N GLY A 190 24.90 -17.80 -13.67
CA GLY A 190 25.24 -18.33 -12.36
C GLY A 190 25.60 -17.26 -11.32
N VAL A 191 25.79 -17.71 -10.08
CA VAL A 191 26.08 -16.81 -8.97
C VAL A 191 27.58 -16.47 -8.95
N ARG A 192 27.88 -15.17 -9.09
CA ARG A 192 29.25 -14.64 -9.10
C ARG A 192 29.41 -13.48 -8.12
N VAL A 193 30.53 -13.44 -7.41
CA VAL A 193 30.98 -12.27 -6.64
C VAL A 193 32.37 -11.89 -7.13
N SER A 194 32.50 -10.69 -7.72
CA SER A 194 33.73 -10.27 -8.40
C SER A 194 34.20 -11.37 -9.38
N ARG A 195 35.45 -11.85 -9.32
CA ARG A 195 35.95 -12.90 -10.22
C ARG A 195 35.57 -14.33 -9.77
N LYS A 196 34.97 -14.51 -8.60
CA LYS A 196 34.68 -15.84 -8.01
C LYS A 196 33.30 -16.34 -8.41
N GLN A 197 33.27 -17.53 -9.02
CA GLN A 197 32.06 -18.27 -9.37
C GLN A 197 31.63 -19.23 -8.25
N PHE A 198 30.33 -19.37 -8.02
CA PHE A 198 29.75 -20.25 -7.00
C PHE A 198 28.95 -21.39 -7.65
N ALA A 199 29.62 -22.24 -8.43
CA ALA A 199 28.98 -23.27 -9.25
C ALA A 199 28.02 -24.20 -8.49
N GLY A 200 28.37 -24.63 -7.26
CA GLY A 200 27.50 -25.46 -6.44
C GLY A 200 26.20 -24.76 -6.03
N LEU A 201 26.26 -23.46 -5.76
CA LEU A 201 25.09 -22.64 -5.45
C LEU A 201 24.26 -22.36 -6.71
N THR A 202 24.91 -22.08 -7.84
CA THR A 202 24.23 -21.98 -9.15
C THR A 202 23.40 -23.22 -9.44
N ARG A 203 23.97 -24.42 -9.24
CA ARG A 203 23.24 -25.68 -9.44
C ARG A 203 22.01 -25.79 -8.54
N VAL A 204 22.13 -25.40 -7.28
CA VAL A 204 21.02 -25.41 -6.32
C VAL A 204 19.91 -24.45 -6.75
N LEU A 205 20.24 -23.23 -7.14
CA LEU A 205 19.24 -22.24 -7.58
C LEU A 205 18.54 -22.63 -8.88
N ARG A 206 19.25 -23.26 -9.82
CA ARG A 206 18.64 -23.82 -11.04
C ARG A 206 17.63 -24.93 -10.74
N GLY A 207 17.74 -25.59 -9.59
CA GLY A 207 16.77 -26.59 -9.15
C GLY A 207 15.55 -26.01 -8.40
N TRP A 208 15.47 -24.70 -8.18
CA TRP A 208 14.35 -24.09 -7.44
C TRP A 208 13.30 -23.53 -8.40
N PRO A 209 12.05 -24.06 -8.40
CA PRO A 209 10.93 -23.46 -9.11
C PRO A 209 10.76 -21.96 -8.87
N SER A 210 11.05 -21.50 -7.65
CA SER A 210 10.96 -20.09 -7.26
C SER A 210 11.87 -19.16 -8.05
N MET A 211 12.99 -19.64 -8.58
CA MET A 211 13.87 -18.81 -9.41
C MET A 211 13.26 -18.53 -10.77
N TYR A 212 12.52 -19.49 -11.32
CA TYR A 212 11.78 -19.33 -12.57
C TYR A 212 10.57 -18.41 -12.38
N ASP A 213 9.89 -18.52 -11.23
CA ASP A 213 8.81 -17.61 -10.81
C ASP A 213 9.25 -16.14 -10.70
N LEU A 214 10.55 -15.85 -10.70
CA LEU A 214 11.09 -14.49 -10.65
C LEU A 214 11.61 -14.01 -12.01
N LEU A 215 11.51 -14.82 -13.06
CA LEU A 215 11.95 -14.44 -14.40
C LEU A 215 11.11 -13.27 -14.94
N PRO A 216 11.75 -12.34 -15.69
CA PRO A 216 11.01 -11.30 -16.38
C PRO A 216 9.89 -11.86 -17.27
N ARG A 217 8.75 -11.19 -17.25
CA ARG A 217 7.59 -11.49 -18.12
C ARG A 217 7.22 -10.31 -19.01
N TYR A 218 8.24 -9.52 -19.31
CA TYR A 218 8.28 -8.48 -20.33
C TYR A 218 9.48 -8.82 -21.23
N PRO A 219 9.62 -8.19 -22.41
CA PRO A 219 10.71 -8.49 -23.33
C PRO A 219 12.02 -7.91 -22.78
N ALA A 220 12.60 -8.58 -21.79
CA ALA A 220 13.73 -8.10 -21.00
C ALA A 220 15.08 -8.34 -21.67
N VAL A 221 15.10 -9.13 -22.75
CA VAL A 221 16.29 -9.47 -23.50
C VAL A 221 16.24 -8.77 -24.86
N GLN A 222 17.35 -8.21 -25.30
CA GLN A 222 17.53 -7.73 -26.66
C GLN A 222 18.62 -8.54 -27.35
N ARG A 223 18.38 -8.98 -28.59
CA ARG A 223 19.40 -9.64 -29.40
C ARG A 223 20.35 -8.60 -30.02
N ALA A 224 21.65 -8.86 -29.97
CA ALA A 224 22.68 -7.90 -30.35
C ALA A 224 22.83 -7.71 -31.87
N ASP A 225 22.40 -8.68 -32.66
CA ASP A 225 22.53 -8.74 -34.13
C ASP A 225 21.44 -7.94 -34.87
N ASP A 226 20.17 -8.13 -34.49
CA ASP A 226 18.99 -7.60 -35.16
C ASP A 226 18.20 -6.62 -34.28
N GLY A 227 18.55 -6.50 -32.99
CA GLY A 227 17.85 -5.64 -32.03
C GLY A 227 16.50 -6.19 -31.56
N ALA A 228 16.11 -7.40 -31.97
CA ALA A 228 14.85 -8.03 -31.60
C ALA A 228 14.77 -8.23 -30.09
N THR A 229 13.62 -7.91 -29.51
CA THR A 229 13.39 -8.04 -28.08
C THR A 229 12.67 -9.35 -27.78
N LEU A 230 13.15 -10.10 -26.79
CA LEU A 230 12.70 -11.44 -26.45
C LEU A 230 12.28 -11.49 -24.98
N TYR A 231 11.29 -12.31 -24.70
CA TYR A 231 10.98 -12.77 -23.36
C TYR A 231 11.99 -13.85 -22.92
N PRO A 232 12.29 -13.97 -21.63
CA PRO A 232 13.17 -15.03 -21.12
C PRO A 232 12.75 -16.45 -21.51
N HIS A 233 11.45 -16.73 -21.60
CA HIS A 233 10.93 -18.06 -21.96
C HIS A 233 11.03 -18.38 -23.47
N GLU A 234 11.45 -17.42 -24.28
CA GLU A 234 11.71 -17.57 -25.72
C GLU A 234 13.20 -17.83 -26.00
N LEU A 235 14.07 -17.76 -24.98
CA LEU A 235 15.48 -18.06 -25.15
C LEU A 235 15.69 -19.53 -25.52
N ASP A 236 16.47 -19.77 -26.56
CA ASP A 236 16.82 -21.10 -27.07
C ASP A 236 18.25 -21.51 -26.70
N GLY A 237 18.76 -22.58 -27.31
CA GLY A 237 20.19 -22.92 -27.24
C GLY A 237 20.68 -23.49 -25.91
N GLY A 238 19.77 -23.98 -25.06
CA GLY A 238 20.13 -24.60 -23.77
C GLY A 238 20.60 -23.62 -22.68
N LEU A 239 20.42 -22.32 -22.88
CA LEU A 239 20.77 -21.28 -21.90
C LEU A 239 19.91 -21.31 -20.64
N LEU A 240 18.65 -21.70 -20.80
CA LEU A 240 17.64 -21.70 -19.76
C LEU A 240 16.77 -22.95 -19.89
N ALA A 241 16.26 -23.44 -18.78
CA ALA A 241 15.27 -24.51 -18.79
C ALA A 241 13.92 -23.92 -19.25
N VAL A 242 13.64 -24.04 -20.54
CA VAL A 242 12.54 -23.32 -21.23
C VAL A 242 11.17 -23.78 -20.75
N ALA A 243 11.01 -25.07 -20.43
CA ALA A 243 9.73 -25.60 -19.96
C ALA A 243 9.32 -24.97 -18.63
N GLU A 244 10.27 -24.86 -17.70
CA GLU A 244 10.11 -24.24 -16.39
C GLU A 244 9.86 -22.74 -16.52
N ALA A 245 10.57 -22.06 -17.43
CA ALA A 245 10.37 -20.65 -17.73
C ALA A 245 8.98 -20.37 -18.32
N LYS A 246 8.49 -21.21 -19.23
CA LYS A 246 7.12 -21.11 -19.78
C LYS A 246 6.06 -21.37 -18.72
N ALA A 247 6.25 -22.38 -17.88
CA ALA A 247 5.34 -22.67 -16.78
C ALA A 247 5.28 -21.51 -15.77
N ALA A 248 6.43 -20.88 -15.47
CA ALA A 248 6.48 -19.69 -14.61
C ALA A 248 5.78 -18.47 -15.25
N TYR A 249 5.99 -18.25 -16.55
CA TYR A 249 5.29 -17.20 -17.28
C TYR A 249 3.77 -17.40 -17.20
N GLN A 250 3.29 -18.62 -17.43
CA GLN A 250 1.86 -18.95 -17.33
C GLN A 250 1.30 -18.66 -15.93
N ARG A 251 2.02 -18.99 -14.85
CA ARG A 251 1.56 -18.68 -13.47
C ARG A 251 1.32 -17.20 -13.25
N HIS A 252 2.12 -16.31 -13.86
CA HIS A 252 1.86 -14.88 -13.77
C HIS A 252 0.67 -14.45 -14.63
N VAL A 253 0.47 -15.07 -15.79
CA VAL A 253 -0.75 -14.87 -16.61
C VAL A 253 -1.98 -15.24 -15.78
N ASP A 254 -1.96 -16.39 -15.10
CA ASP A 254 -3.06 -16.84 -14.23
C ASP A 254 -3.36 -15.82 -13.13
N ILE A 255 -2.32 -15.24 -12.50
CA ILE A 255 -2.49 -14.16 -11.52
C ILE A 255 -3.17 -12.95 -12.17
N GLU A 256 -2.71 -12.50 -13.32
CA GLU A 256 -3.29 -11.30 -13.96
C GLU A 256 -4.73 -11.50 -14.38
N THR A 257 -5.03 -12.60 -15.05
CA THR A 257 -6.39 -12.94 -15.49
C THR A 257 -7.32 -12.97 -14.28
N ALA A 258 -6.95 -13.71 -13.23
CA ALA A 258 -7.79 -13.79 -12.04
C ALA A 258 -7.99 -12.43 -11.34
N TRP A 259 -6.98 -11.54 -11.34
CA TRP A 259 -7.09 -10.20 -10.76
C TRP A 259 -7.97 -9.24 -11.59
N GLN A 260 -7.95 -9.39 -12.92
CA GLN A 260 -8.83 -8.66 -13.82
C GLN A 260 -10.28 -9.08 -13.62
N ASP A 261 -10.52 -10.37 -13.41
CA ASP A 261 -11.84 -10.97 -13.22
C ASP A 261 -12.43 -10.75 -11.82
N LEU A 262 -11.66 -10.21 -10.85
CA LEU A 262 -12.18 -9.86 -9.53
C LEU A 262 -13.28 -8.81 -9.61
N SER A 263 -14.39 -9.08 -8.93
CA SER A 263 -15.48 -8.11 -8.74
C SER A 263 -14.94 -6.84 -8.06
N PRO A 264 -15.43 -5.63 -8.43
CA PRO A 264 -15.01 -4.40 -7.77
C PRO A 264 -15.22 -4.41 -6.26
N GLU A 265 -16.27 -5.09 -5.80
CA GLU A 265 -16.63 -5.21 -4.39
C GLU A 265 -15.69 -6.12 -3.61
N ASP A 266 -15.10 -7.16 -4.21
CA ASP A 266 -14.18 -8.08 -3.52
C ASP A 266 -12.70 -7.73 -3.74
N ARG A 267 -12.40 -6.84 -4.69
CA ARG A 267 -11.03 -6.40 -4.94
C ARG A 267 -10.45 -5.70 -3.70
N PRO A 268 -9.34 -6.19 -3.12
CA PRO A 268 -8.66 -5.53 -2.01
C PRO A 268 -8.01 -4.22 -2.49
N GLU A 269 -7.78 -3.29 -1.57
CA GLU A 269 -6.89 -2.16 -1.85
C GLU A 269 -5.46 -2.69 -2.07
N VAL A 270 -4.76 -2.20 -3.10
CA VAL A 270 -3.37 -2.60 -3.35
C VAL A 270 -2.48 -1.36 -3.30
N ILE A 271 -1.48 -1.43 -2.42
CA ILE A 271 -0.58 -0.32 -2.10
C ILE A 271 0.86 -0.79 -2.34
N PRO A 272 1.43 -0.51 -3.52
CA PRO A 272 2.80 -0.89 -3.82
C PRO A 272 3.77 0.11 -3.17
N ALA A 273 4.55 -0.37 -2.20
CA ALA A 273 5.73 0.30 -1.69
C ALA A 273 6.96 -0.11 -2.50
N TYR A 274 7.58 0.85 -3.17
CA TYR A 274 8.61 0.59 -4.17
C TYR A 274 9.66 1.69 -4.19
N ALA A 275 10.86 1.36 -4.70
CA ALA A 275 11.95 2.31 -4.83
C ALA A 275 12.39 2.49 -6.29
N ARG A 276 12.98 3.65 -6.57
CA ARG A 276 13.54 4.04 -7.87
C ARG A 276 14.93 4.63 -7.67
N GLY A 277 15.67 4.80 -8.77
CA GLY A 277 16.95 5.52 -8.77
C GLY A 277 18.16 4.70 -8.33
N HIS A 278 17.99 3.50 -7.78
CA HIS A 278 19.13 2.63 -7.43
C HIS A 278 19.54 1.79 -8.62
N ALA A 279 20.85 1.76 -8.92
CA ALA A 279 21.40 0.95 -10.01
C ALA A 279 21.02 -0.54 -9.87
N THR A 280 20.19 -1.02 -10.78
CA THR A 280 19.49 -2.31 -10.70
C THR A 280 19.67 -3.10 -11.98
N PRO A 281 19.90 -4.43 -11.95
CA PRO A 281 19.91 -5.24 -13.16
C PRO A 281 18.59 -5.12 -13.94
N SER A 282 18.64 -4.49 -15.10
CA SER A 282 17.46 -4.08 -15.88
C SER A 282 17.56 -4.43 -17.36
N ARG A 283 18.78 -4.61 -17.88
CA ARG A 283 19.06 -4.86 -19.30
C ARG A 283 19.71 -6.23 -19.48
N ALA A 284 19.17 -7.05 -20.38
CA ALA A 284 19.82 -8.28 -20.81
C ALA A 284 20.07 -8.24 -22.32
N VAL A 285 21.28 -8.61 -22.75
CA VAL A 285 21.67 -8.64 -24.17
C VAL A 285 22.13 -10.05 -24.54
N LEU A 286 21.49 -10.64 -25.55
CA LEU A 286 21.87 -11.92 -26.13
C LEU A 286 22.83 -11.69 -27.30
N SER A 287 24.02 -12.27 -27.25
CA SER A 287 25.04 -12.15 -28.30
C SER A 287 25.59 -13.52 -28.69
N LEU A 288 26.02 -13.69 -29.94
CA LEU A 288 26.74 -14.87 -30.39
C LEU A 288 28.25 -14.62 -30.26
N ARG A 289 28.96 -15.45 -29.48
CA ARG A 289 30.41 -15.41 -29.31
C ARG A 289 30.99 -16.80 -29.44
N GLU A 290 31.96 -16.98 -30.34
CA GLU A 290 32.62 -18.28 -30.56
C GLU A 290 31.59 -19.41 -30.75
N GLU A 291 30.59 -19.18 -31.62
CA GLU A 291 29.49 -20.11 -31.93
C GLU A 291 28.58 -20.48 -30.73
N ARG A 292 28.65 -19.75 -29.62
CA ARG A 292 27.76 -19.92 -28.46
C ARG A 292 26.97 -18.66 -28.17
N HIS A 293 25.69 -18.84 -27.84
CA HIS A 293 24.89 -17.75 -27.29
C HIS A 293 25.40 -17.38 -25.88
N VAL A 294 25.57 -16.08 -25.64
CA VAL A 294 26.02 -15.51 -24.37
C VAL A 294 25.05 -14.40 -23.97
N LEU A 295 24.48 -14.52 -22.76
CA LEU A 295 23.58 -13.54 -22.19
C LEU A 295 24.32 -12.62 -21.22
N SER A 296 24.39 -11.33 -21.50
CA SER A 296 24.94 -10.32 -20.58
C SER A 296 23.82 -9.57 -19.87
N VAL A 297 23.74 -9.69 -18.55
CA VAL A 297 22.80 -8.91 -17.73
C VAL A 297 23.54 -7.74 -17.08
N THR A 298 23.10 -6.52 -17.33
CA THR A 298 23.72 -5.29 -16.84
C THR A 298 22.72 -4.39 -16.12
N LYS A 299 23.24 -3.35 -15.46
CA LYS A 299 22.44 -2.32 -14.78
C LYS A 299 22.15 -1.11 -15.67
N ASP A 300 22.48 -1.20 -16.95
CA ASP A 300 22.26 -0.13 -17.89
C ASP A 300 20.77 0.03 -18.17
N ALA A 301 20.39 1.22 -18.61
CA ALA A 301 19.04 1.53 -19.08
C ALA A 301 18.65 0.62 -20.27
N PRO A 302 17.55 -0.15 -20.18
CA PRO A 302 16.99 -0.88 -21.31
C PRO A 302 16.16 0.09 -22.19
N LEU A 303 16.80 0.72 -23.18
CA LEU A 303 16.20 1.81 -23.98
C LEU A 303 14.94 1.42 -24.76
N TRP A 304 14.67 0.12 -24.96
CA TRP A 304 13.47 -0.39 -25.62
C TRP A 304 12.28 -0.57 -24.67
N LEU A 305 12.46 -0.31 -23.37
CA LEU A 305 11.41 -0.38 -22.36
C LEU A 305 10.99 1.03 -21.92
N PRO A 306 9.74 1.22 -21.47
CA PRO A 306 9.30 2.49 -20.95
C PRO A 306 10.08 2.88 -19.69
N ASN A 307 10.25 4.18 -19.48
CA ASN A 307 10.87 4.75 -18.29
C ASN A 307 12.28 4.17 -17.96
N PRO A 308 13.21 4.13 -18.93
CA PRO A 308 14.51 3.48 -18.76
C PRO A 308 15.35 4.06 -17.59
N GLU A 309 15.13 5.34 -17.27
CA GLU A 309 15.84 6.07 -16.21
C GLU A 309 15.27 5.83 -14.80
N TRP A 310 14.15 5.11 -14.64
CA TRP A 310 13.60 4.85 -13.30
C TRP A 310 14.48 3.93 -12.46
N HIS A 311 15.38 3.17 -13.10
CA HIS A 311 16.19 2.15 -12.47
C HIS A 311 15.34 1.20 -11.60
N GLY A 312 15.66 1.03 -10.31
CA GLY A 312 14.91 0.19 -9.39
C GLY A 312 15.37 0.33 -7.95
N ASP A 313 15.22 -0.73 -7.15
CA ASP A 313 15.58 -0.80 -5.73
C ASP A 313 16.96 -1.47 -5.47
N GLY A 314 17.71 -1.73 -6.53
CA GLY A 314 18.99 -2.45 -6.55
C GLY A 314 18.85 -3.96 -6.79
N SER A 315 17.63 -4.51 -6.84
CA SER A 315 17.34 -5.90 -7.23
C SER A 315 16.18 -6.03 -8.22
N VAL A 316 15.08 -5.30 -8.00
CA VAL A 316 13.87 -5.29 -8.81
C VAL A 316 13.78 -3.96 -9.58
N PRO A 317 13.66 -4.00 -10.92
CA PRO A 317 13.43 -2.79 -11.71
C PRO A 317 12.12 -2.11 -11.32
N ALA A 318 12.10 -0.78 -11.31
CA ALA A 318 10.92 0.01 -10.96
C ALA A 318 9.71 -0.30 -11.86
N ILE A 319 9.95 -0.59 -13.14
CA ILE A 319 8.93 -1.04 -14.10
C ILE A 319 8.28 -2.37 -13.71
N SER A 320 8.87 -3.13 -12.79
CA SER A 320 8.33 -4.40 -12.29
C SER A 320 7.72 -4.27 -10.89
N ALA A 321 7.95 -3.14 -10.21
CA ALA A 321 7.60 -2.97 -8.80
C ALA A 321 6.14 -2.56 -8.56
N VAL A 322 5.39 -2.26 -9.62
CA VAL A 322 3.96 -1.93 -9.59
C VAL A 322 3.21 -2.93 -10.47
N PRO A 323 2.09 -3.51 -9.99
CA PRO A 323 1.28 -4.42 -10.79
C PRO A 323 0.53 -3.69 -11.93
N LEU A 324 0.22 -4.42 -13.01
CA LEU A 324 -0.32 -3.83 -14.23
C LEU A 324 -1.66 -3.13 -14.03
N GLU A 325 -2.55 -3.70 -13.21
CA GLU A 325 -3.86 -3.13 -12.93
C GLU A 325 -3.83 -1.81 -12.12
N LEU A 326 -2.66 -1.39 -11.66
CA LEU A 326 -2.45 -0.12 -10.96
C LEU A 326 -1.68 0.93 -11.79
N ASP A 327 -1.34 0.66 -13.05
CA ASP A 327 -0.48 1.54 -13.86
C ASP A 327 -1.00 3.00 -13.93
N GLU A 328 -2.32 3.16 -14.02
CA GLU A 328 -2.99 4.47 -14.04
C GLU A 328 -3.34 5.00 -12.64
N LYS A 329 -3.31 4.16 -11.60
CA LYS A 329 -3.72 4.50 -10.23
C LYS A 329 -2.56 4.98 -9.37
N ARG A 330 -1.84 5.98 -9.85
CA ARG A 330 -0.58 6.47 -9.25
C ARG A 330 -0.72 6.96 -7.81
N GLY A 331 -1.90 7.40 -7.38
CA GLY A 331 -2.17 7.88 -6.02
C GLY A 331 -2.02 6.81 -4.92
N THR A 332 -2.08 5.52 -5.25
CA THR A 332 -1.90 4.43 -4.27
C THR A 332 -0.45 4.01 -4.13
N TRP A 333 0.45 4.47 -5.00
CA TRP A 333 1.84 4.06 -4.98
C TRP A 333 2.57 4.76 -3.82
N ARG A 334 3.49 4.06 -3.17
CA ARG A 334 4.30 4.60 -2.07
C ARG A 334 5.77 4.52 -2.47
N GLY A 335 6.30 5.63 -2.97
CA GLY A 335 7.74 5.73 -3.25
C GLY A 335 8.52 5.66 -1.95
N GLN A 336 9.59 4.87 -1.93
CA GLN A 336 10.43 4.62 -0.76
C GLN A 336 11.91 4.85 -1.10
N PRO A 337 12.69 5.49 -0.21
CA PRO A 337 14.11 5.71 -0.43
C PRO A 337 14.96 4.44 -0.28
N GLU A 338 14.46 3.43 0.44
CA GLU A 338 15.19 2.22 0.78
C GLU A 338 15.51 1.33 -0.43
N ARG A 339 16.65 0.66 -0.38
CA ARG A 339 16.97 -0.44 -1.30
C ARG A 339 16.23 -1.71 -0.91
N HIS A 340 16.16 -2.67 -1.85
CA HIS A 340 15.36 -3.90 -1.76
C HIS A 340 15.30 -4.55 -0.37
N LEU A 341 16.46 -4.77 0.28
CA LEU A 341 16.50 -5.47 1.57
C LEU A 341 15.88 -4.65 2.72
N ALA A 342 16.07 -3.33 2.72
CA ALA A 342 15.56 -2.45 3.76
C ALA A 342 14.06 -2.12 3.58
N LEU A 343 13.53 -2.28 2.37
CA LEU A 343 12.08 -2.17 2.11
C LEU A 343 11.25 -3.14 2.96
N ALA A 344 11.81 -4.26 3.40
CA ALA A 344 11.13 -5.23 4.26
C ALA A 344 10.63 -4.64 5.59
N SER A 345 11.15 -3.48 6.02
CA SER A 345 10.74 -2.78 7.24
C SER A 345 10.57 -1.26 7.01
N CYS A 346 10.07 -0.87 5.83
CA CYS A 346 9.86 0.54 5.52
C CYS A 346 8.69 1.14 6.31
N ALA A 347 8.71 2.47 6.49
CA ALA A 347 7.73 3.19 7.30
C ALA A 347 6.29 3.08 6.76
N ALA A 348 6.14 2.91 5.44
CA ALA A 348 4.83 2.80 4.79
C ALA A 348 3.94 1.68 5.39
N VAL A 349 4.54 0.63 5.97
CA VAL A 349 3.76 -0.42 6.62
C VAL A 349 3.00 0.12 7.83
N VAL A 350 3.67 0.86 8.72
CA VAL A 350 3.04 1.41 9.92
C VAL A 350 2.01 2.47 9.54
N ASP A 351 2.32 3.32 8.56
CA ASP A 351 1.40 4.37 8.09
C ASP A 351 0.08 3.76 7.61
N VAL A 352 0.17 2.71 6.78
CA VAL A 352 -1.04 2.05 6.25
C VAL A 352 -1.79 1.31 7.34
N LEU A 353 -1.10 0.56 8.20
CA LEU A 353 -1.77 -0.12 9.31
C LEU A 353 -2.45 0.86 10.26
N THR A 354 -1.89 2.07 10.44
CA THR A 354 -2.48 3.13 11.25
C THR A 354 -3.75 3.66 10.60
N ALA A 355 -3.74 3.91 9.29
CA ALA A 355 -4.93 4.30 8.55
C ALA A 355 -6.07 3.26 8.67
N TYR A 356 -5.74 1.97 8.63
CA TYR A 356 -6.71 0.87 8.80
C TYR A 356 -7.13 0.61 10.27
N ALA A 357 -6.34 1.05 11.25
CA ALA A 357 -6.68 0.99 12.67
C ALA A 357 -7.54 2.19 13.10
N GLY A 358 -7.39 3.33 12.43
CA GLY A 358 -8.15 4.54 12.69
C GLY A 358 -9.67 4.39 12.52
N ALA A 359 -10.43 5.33 13.08
CA ALA A 359 -11.86 5.41 12.84
C ALA A 359 -12.14 5.84 11.39
N SER A 360 -13.28 5.40 10.84
CA SER A 360 -13.70 5.86 9.52
C SER A 360 -13.91 7.37 9.54
N LEU A 361 -13.33 8.11 8.59
CA LEU A 361 -13.61 9.54 8.43
C LEU A 361 -15.08 9.82 8.07
N SER A 362 -15.88 8.80 7.73
CA SER A 362 -17.33 8.94 7.61
C SER A 362 -17.98 9.39 8.92
N SER A 363 -17.42 9.03 10.08
CA SER A 363 -17.90 9.54 11.37
C SER A 363 -17.53 11.01 11.60
N VAL A 364 -16.53 11.52 10.86
CA VAL A 364 -16.07 12.93 10.91
C VAL A 364 -16.81 13.79 9.88
N ARG A 365 -17.43 13.18 8.86
CA ARG A 365 -18.40 13.85 7.98
C ARG A 365 -19.72 14.20 8.68
N GLY A 366 -19.82 13.91 9.98
CA GLY A 366 -21.03 14.07 10.75
C GLY A 366 -22.00 12.96 10.39
N GLU A 367 -22.51 12.27 11.39
CA GLU A 367 -23.94 11.97 11.36
C GLU A 367 -24.62 13.30 10.97
N GLU A 368 -25.41 13.32 9.88
CA GLU A 368 -26.35 14.44 9.72
C GLU A 368 -27.10 14.53 11.05
N PRO A 369 -27.02 15.66 11.78
CA PRO A 369 -27.67 15.75 13.08
C PRO A 369 -29.11 15.20 12.98
N ASP A 370 -29.52 14.35 13.93
CA ASP A 370 -30.89 13.78 14.02
C ASP A 370 -31.99 14.87 14.16
N ARG A 371 -31.61 16.14 14.13
CA ARG A 371 -32.46 17.32 14.23
C ARG A 371 -32.07 18.34 13.15
N PRO A 372 -33.02 19.11 12.61
CA PRO A 372 -32.74 20.15 11.63
C PRO A 372 -31.72 21.20 12.13
N TRP A 373 -30.92 21.75 11.22
CA TRP A 373 -29.95 22.83 11.51
C TRP A 373 -29.82 23.82 10.34
N LEU A 374 -29.19 24.98 10.59
CA LEU A 374 -28.94 26.00 9.58
C LEU A 374 -27.46 25.97 9.16
N GLY A 375 -27.20 25.96 7.86
CA GLY A 375 -25.89 26.27 7.28
C GLY A 375 -25.85 27.74 6.85
N LEU A 376 -24.70 28.39 7.03
CA LEU A 376 -24.45 29.77 6.64
C LEU A 376 -23.40 29.83 5.53
N ASP A 377 -23.59 30.77 4.61
CA ASP A 377 -22.63 31.19 3.59
C ASP A 377 -22.38 32.69 3.81
N LEU A 378 -21.30 33.00 4.50
CA LEU A 378 -20.91 34.33 4.95
C LEU A 378 -19.39 34.42 4.87
N ASP A 379 -18.88 35.47 4.23
CA ASP A 379 -17.44 35.75 4.22
C ASP A 379 -16.96 36.14 5.62
N GLU A 380 -15.78 35.67 6.03
CA GLU A 380 -15.19 35.97 7.34
C GLU A 380 -14.93 37.48 7.53
N SER A 381 -14.73 38.20 6.43
CA SER A 381 -14.56 39.64 6.43
C SER A 381 -15.19 40.35 5.22
N VAL A 382 -15.66 41.57 5.46
CA VAL A 382 -16.26 42.46 4.46
C VAL A 382 -15.68 43.87 4.61
N LEU A 383 -15.76 44.66 3.55
CA LEU A 383 -15.32 46.05 3.60
C LEU A 383 -16.35 46.92 4.34
N ALA A 384 -15.84 47.86 5.14
CA ALA A 384 -16.67 48.86 5.79
C ALA A 384 -17.47 49.66 4.76
N GLY A 385 -18.76 49.81 5.01
CA GLY A 385 -19.68 50.49 4.11
C GLY A 385 -20.35 49.63 3.03
N GLU A 386 -19.91 48.38 2.81
CA GLU A 386 -20.54 47.48 1.85
C GLU A 386 -21.70 46.67 2.47
N PRO A 387 -22.76 46.34 1.68
CA PRO A 387 -23.82 45.46 2.15
C PRO A 387 -23.29 44.07 2.50
N VAL A 388 -23.73 43.53 3.63
CA VAL A 388 -23.35 42.16 4.04
C VAL A 388 -24.37 41.17 3.51
N ARG A 389 -23.93 40.29 2.62
CA ARG A 389 -24.75 39.21 2.08
C ARG A 389 -24.56 37.94 2.91
N VAL A 390 -25.66 37.37 3.38
CA VAL A 390 -25.68 36.12 4.15
C VAL A 390 -26.54 35.10 3.40
N GLY A 391 -25.93 34.03 2.92
CA GLY A 391 -26.63 32.84 2.43
C GLY A 391 -27.00 31.92 3.58
N ILE A 392 -28.21 31.37 3.54
CA ILE A 392 -28.73 30.48 4.59
C ILE A 392 -29.31 29.25 3.92
N THR A 393 -29.01 28.06 4.45
CA THR A 393 -29.62 26.80 3.99
C THR A 393 -30.14 25.98 5.16
N LEU A 394 -31.39 25.54 5.10
CA LEU A 394 -31.94 24.58 6.05
C LEU A 394 -31.47 23.17 5.66
N ARG A 395 -30.93 22.45 6.65
CA ARG A 395 -30.48 21.06 6.51
C ARG A 395 -31.20 20.17 7.53
N GLY A 396 -31.38 18.89 7.21
CA GLY A 396 -32.08 17.93 8.08
C GLY A 396 -33.61 18.08 8.13
N ALA A 397 -34.22 19.01 7.38
CA ALA A 397 -35.67 19.10 7.14
C ALA A 397 -35.97 19.82 5.82
N GLN A 398 -37.17 19.61 5.29
CA GLN A 398 -37.74 20.46 4.23
C GLN A 398 -38.45 21.65 4.87
N ALA A 399 -38.32 22.84 4.27
CA ALA A 399 -39.02 24.02 4.75
C ALA A 399 -40.50 23.97 4.36
N GLU A 400 -41.33 24.58 5.19
CA GLU A 400 -42.77 24.74 4.96
C GLU A 400 -43.11 26.21 4.65
N ALA A 401 -44.35 26.49 4.25
CA ALA A 401 -44.79 27.85 3.87
C ALA A 401 -44.62 28.87 5.02
N GLU A 402 -44.66 28.37 6.26
CA GLU A 402 -44.53 29.11 7.50
C GLU A 402 -43.06 29.30 7.93
N THR A 403 -42.10 28.63 7.28
CA THR A 403 -40.68 28.76 7.61
C THR A 403 -40.16 30.14 7.20
N GLN A 404 -39.66 30.90 8.18
CA GLN A 404 -39.13 32.25 7.96
C GLN A 404 -37.74 32.39 8.56
N VAL A 405 -36.83 32.99 7.79
CA VAL A 405 -35.44 33.28 8.19
C VAL A 405 -35.27 34.78 8.39
N HIS A 406 -34.63 35.15 9.50
CA HIS A 406 -34.27 36.52 9.83
C HIS A 406 -32.79 36.58 10.22
N VAL A 407 -32.10 37.64 9.80
CA VAL A 407 -30.67 37.88 10.03
C VAL A 407 -30.46 39.28 10.60
N ARG A 408 -29.51 39.46 11.52
CA ARG A 408 -29.02 40.78 11.95
C ARG A 408 -27.56 40.72 12.36
N ALA A 409 -26.87 41.85 12.42
CA ALA A 409 -25.52 41.97 12.97
C ALA A 409 -25.53 42.75 14.30
N VAL A 410 -24.71 42.32 15.24
CA VAL A 410 -24.55 42.90 16.58
C VAL A 410 -23.08 43.19 16.82
N ALA A 411 -22.69 44.44 17.02
CA ALA A 411 -21.30 44.80 17.27
C ALA A 411 -20.79 44.17 18.58
N ALA A 412 -19.62 43.53 18.55
CA ALA A 412 -19.03 42.87 19.71
C ALA A 412 -18.55 43.87 20.78
N GLN A 413 -18.23 45.11 20.39
CA GLN A 413 -17.76 46.18 21.29
C GLN A 413 -18.31 47.56 20.86
N GLY A 414 -18.60 48.45 21.82
CA GLY A 414 -19.11 49.82 21.61
C GLY A 414 -20.24 50.21 22.57
N ARG A 415 -20.35 51.50 22.95
CA ARG A 415 -21.47 52.05 23.74
C ARG A 415 -22.04 53.32 23.08
N PRO A 416 -23.32 53.32 22.65
CA PRO A 416 -24.25 52.18 22.63
C PRO A 416 -23.79 51.06 21.69
N GLN A 417 -24.12 49.81 22.02
CA GLN A 417 -23.82 48.66 21.18
C GLN A 417 -24.62 48.78 19.88
N ARG A 418 -23.95 48.79 18.73
CA ARG A 418 -24.62 48.88 17.43
C ARG A 418 -25.29 47.55 17.10
N VAL A 419 -26.57 47.58 16.77
CA VAL A 419 -27.38 46.41 16.42
C VAL A 419 -28.21 46.76 15.19
N THR A 420 -28.07 46.01 14.11
CA THR A 420 -28.90 46.21 12.92
C THR A 420 -30.32 45.69 13.17
N PRO A 421 -31.34 46.20 12.45
CA PRO A 421 -32.66 45.59 12.45
C PRO A 421 -32.59 44.17 11.88
N TRP A 422 -33.59 43.35 12.23
CA TRP A 422 -33.78 42.04 11.60
C TRP A 422 -34.16 42.21 10.14
N VAL A 423 -33.35 41.63 9.26
CA VAL A 423 -33.59 41.53 7.82
C VAL A 423 -34.19 40.17 7.52
N ARG A 424 -35.29 40.13 6.78
CA ARG A 424 -35.92 38.88 6.34
C ARG A 424 -35.17 38.30 5.14
N GLY A 425 -34.83 37.01 5.21
CA GLY A 425 -34.25 36.29 4.08
C GLY A 425 -35.26 36.08 2.95
N ILE A 426 -34.79 36.23 1.72
CA ILE A 426 -35.55 35.98 0.49
C ILE A 426 -35.22 34.57 0.00
N SER A 427 -36.25 33.73 -0.21
CA SER A 427 -36.07 32.37 -0.71
C SER A 427 -35.49 32.40 -2.12
N LEU A 428 -34.41 31.64 -2.35
CA LEU A 428 -33.72 31.59 -3.64
C LEU A 428 -34.29 30.54 -4.60
N ASP A 429 -35.05 29.58 -4.09
CA ASP A 429 -35.59 28.47 -4.86
C ASP A 429 -37.08 28.24 -4.56
N SER A 430 -37.76 27.58 -5.50
CA SER A 430 -39.17 27.16 -5.36
C SER A 430 -39.37 25.97 -4.40
N SER A 431 -38.28 25.38 -3.91
CA SER A 431 -38.25 24.27 -2.94
C SER A 431 -38.20 24.71 -1.47
N GLY A 432 -38.03 26.01 -1.20
CA GLY A 432 -38.12 26.63 0.12
C GLY A 432 -36.92 26.42 1.05
N GLY A 433 -35.84 25.78 0.62
CA GLY A 433 -34.75 25.34 1.52
C GLY A 433 -33.58 26.30 1.69
N SER A 434 -33.51 27.36 0.88
CA SER A 434 -32.37 28.28 0.80
C SER A 434 -32.82 29.74 0.77
N TRP A 435 -32.18 30.60 1.53
CA TRP A 435 -32.46 32.04 1.58
C TRP A 435 -31.19 32.86 1.41
N VAL A 436 -31.35 34.10 0.97
CA VAL A 436 -30.34 35.16 1.08
C VAL A 436 -30.93 36.34 1.83
N ALA A 437 -30.20 36.83 2.82
CA ALA A 437 -30.47 38.09 3.49
C ALA A 437 -29.33 39.07 3.20
N GLU A 438 -29.67 40.34 2.98
CA GLU A 438 -28.70 41.39 2.75
C GLU A 438 -28.86 42.47 3.83
N ILE A 439 -27.85 42.62 4.68
CA ILE A 439 -27.78 43.71 5.65
C ILE A 439 -27.28 44.93 4.88
N ALA A 440 -28.22 45.72 4.36
CA ALA A 440 -27.93 46.92 3.57
C ALA A 440 -27.45 48.12 4.42
N GLU A 441 -27.55 48.04 5.75
CA GLU A 441 -27.06 49.09 6.64
C GLU A 441 -25.52 49.08 6.65
N PRO A 442 -24.85 50.19 6.30
CA PRO A 442 -23.38 50.26 6.24
C PRO A 442 -22.78 49.98 7.63
N LEU A 443 -21.97 48.93 7.76
CA LEU A 443 -21.27 48.62 9.02
C LEU A 443 -19.93 49.36 9.09
N ASP A 444 -19.61 49.90 10.27
CA ASP A 444 -18.29 50.49 10.55
C ASP A 444 -17.28 49.38 10.84
N ALA A 445 -15.98 49.66 10.64
CA ALA A 445 -14.93 48.69 10.95
C ALA A 445 -15.00 48.18 12.40
N GLY A 446 -14.90 46.87 12.56
CA GLY A 446 -15.06 46.21 13.86
C GLY A 446 -15.52 44.75 13.74
N LEU A 447 -15.63 44.08 14.89
CA LEU A 447 -16.13 42.71 14.98
C LEU A 447 -17.63 42.72 15.26
N TYR A 448 -18.39 41.93 14.51
CA TYR A 448 -19.83 41.77 14.67
C TYR A 448 -20.20 40.31 14.78
N THR A 449 -21.12 39.98 15.69
CA THR A 449 -21.81 38.68 15.67
C THR A 449 -23.03 38.79 14.75
N VAL A 450 -23.06 38.01 13.68
CA VAL A 450 -24.23 37.84 12.81
C VAL A 450 -25.15 36.80 13.43
N GLU A 451 -26.35 37.21 13.82
CA GLU A 451 -27.37 36.33 14.36
C GLU A 451 -28.37 35.92 13.28
N VAL A 452 -28.63 34.62 13.17
CA VAL A 452 -29.64 34.05 12.26
C VAL A 452 -30.67 33.29 13.07
N THR A 453 -31.95 33.59 12.83
CA THR A 453 -33.08 32.84 13.39
C THR A 453 -33.96 32.30 12.27
N ALA A 454 -34.26 31.00 12.32
CA ALA A 454 -35.36 30.41 11.55
C ALA A 454 -36.52 30.04 12.47
N THR A 455 -37.74 30.43 12.12
CA THR A 455 -38.99 30.08 12.83
C THR A 455 -39.90 29.28 11.92
N GLY A 456 -40.79 28.45 12.49
CA GLY A 456 -41.66 27.58 11.70
C GLY A 456 -40.91 26.42 11.05
N VAL A 457 -39.84 25.94 11.70
CA VAL A 457 -39.04 24.80 11.22
C VAL A 457 -39.68 23.49 11.67
N PRO A 458 -39.98 22.54 10.76
CA PRO A 458 -40.59 21.26 11.13
C PRO A 458 -39.79 20.50 12.19
N GLY A 459 -40.49 19.89 13.15
CA GLY A 459 -39.90 19.07 14.22
C GLY A 459 -39.26 19.84 15.38
N VAL A 460 -38.79 21.09 15.18
CA VAL A 460 -38.06 21.87 16.22
C VAL A 460 -38.63 23.26 16.48
N GLY A 461 -39.52 23.76 15.61
CA GLY A 461 -40.23 25.04 15.74
C GLY A 461 -39.36 26.29 15.53
N ARG A 462 -38.18 26.36 16.15
CA ARG A 462 -37.24 27.48 16.01
C ARG A 462 -35.80 26.99 16.05
N LEU A 463 -34.99 27.49 15.11
CA LEU A 463 -33.54 27.34 15.11
C LEU A 463 -32.87 28.71 15.24
N ARG A 464 -31.70 28.72 15.87
CA ARG A 464 -30.82 29.88 15.94
C ARG A 464 -29.40 29.45 15.67
N THR A 465 -28.65 30.27 14.95
CA THR A 465 -27.20 30.13 14.80
C THR A 465 -26.59 31.52 14.77
N THR A 466 -25.31 31.61 15.07
CA THR A 466 -24.54 32.84 15.01
C THR A 466 -23.22 32.58 14.32
N ASP A 467 -22.65 33.61 13.71
CA ASP A 467 -21.28 33.60 13.20
C ASP A 467 -20.58 34.94 13.48
N GLU A 468 -19.27 34.99 13.36
CA GLU A 468 -18.48 36.20 13.59
C GLU A 468 -18.05 36.82 12.25
N LEU A 469 -18.19 38.14 12.13
CA LEU A 469 -17.90 38.91 10.94
C LEU A 469 -16.93 40.04 11.26
N GLY A 470 -15.78 40.07 10.57
CA GLY A 470 -14.85 41.19 10.59
C GLY A 470 -15.20 42.25 9.54
N VAL A 471 -15.49 43.47 9.95
CA VAL A 471 -15.66 44.61 9.03
C VAL A 471 -14.36 45.40 9.02
N VAL A 472 -13.75 45.58 7.84
CA VAL A 472 -12.42 46.20 7.69
C VAL A 472 -12.46 47.48 6.86
N ASP A 473 -11.74 48.52 7.31
CA ASP A 473 -11.57 49.76 6.54
C ASP A 473 -10.46 49.62 5.48
N VAL A 474 -10.71 50.14 4.28
CA VAL A 474 -9.74 50.12 3.16
C VAL A 474 -8.57 51.10 3.37
N LEU A 475 -8.60 51.98 4.38
CA LEU A 475 -7.66 53.11 4.52
C LEU A 475 -6.57 52.96 5.60
N ALA A 476 -6.19 51.75 6.00
CA ALA A 476 -5.09 51.53 6.95
C ALA A 476 -3.77 51.01 6.32
N GLU A 477 -3.59 51.07 5.00
CA GLU A 477 -2.35 50.60 4.32
C GLU A 477 -1.57 51.71 3.59
N ALA A 478 -1.69 52.98 3.98
CA ALA A 478 -0.83 54.04 3.49
C ALA A 478 -0.11 54.76 4.64
N GLY A 479 1.00 54.19 5.12
CA GLY A 479 1.86 54.91 6.04
C GLY A 479 2.93 54.12 6.78
N THR A 480 3.88 53.48 6.08
CA THR A 480 5.27 53.31 6.57
C THR A 480 6.22 52.92 5.42
N GLU A 481 6.50 53.87 4.51
CA GLU A 481 7.78 53.89 3.77
C GLU A 481 8.26 55.34 3.68
N GLU A 482 8.58 55.95 4.82
CA GLU A 482 9.51 57.09 4.87
C GLU A 482 10.41 56.96 6.10
N GLY A 483 11.72 56.92 5.85
CA GLY A 483 12.73 57.31 6.83
C GLY A 483 13.55 56.18 7.44
N ARG A 484 14.64 55.81 6.74
CA ARG A 484 15.97 55.69 7.37
C ARG A 484 17.06 55.81 6.29
N ASN A 485 17.66 57.00 6.26
CA ASN A 485 19.05 57.23 5.89
C ASN A 485 19.99 56.34 6.71
#